data_AF-A0A1H6K945-F1
#
_entry.id   AF-A0A1H6K945-F1
#
_cell.length_a   1.000
_cell.length_b   1.000
_cell.length_c   1.000
_cell.angle_alpha   90.00
_cell.angle_beta   90.00
_cell.angle_gamma   90.00
#
_symmetry.space_group_name_H-M   'P 1'
#
loop_
_entity.id
_entity.type
_entity.pdbx_description
1 polymer ?
#
loop_
_entity_poly.entity_id
_entity_poly.type
_entity_poly.pdbx_seq_one_letter_code
_entity_poly.pdbx_strand_id
1 'polypeptide(L)'
;MSNYYEEIIKKLEDEIKEVSLELDGSIALYEVIIELILSRLSEIKEYTLKNGFDSINEEIHFFKYQKPVIVAKLIYYNAIYKIETKKPNDIKAIRKYINGELRKLKRYFESNLEFYKYYRTGSSFVDEKLFVRGKHDIKLSLDTVYFETDHRFSTSHDYKAAKIIANDLIQVYLEDQLHNIIYKDKSIDLPTLSWTGSKAALTELIYGLHSQAVFNNGNTDIITIVRFFENSFNVDLGDFYHTFLELKARKLNRTKFLDSLRDALIKKMEEQDEI
;
A
#
# COMPACT_ATOMS: atom_id res chain seq x y z
N MET A 1 26.73 -18.39 14.76
CA MET A 1 25.46 -18.79 14.12
C MET A 1 24.56 -17.59 13.76
N SER A 2 24.50 -16.52 14.56
CA SER A 2 23.67 -15.32 14.28
C SER A 2 23.87 -14.69 12.89
N ASN A 3 25.12 -14.49 12.45
CA ASN A 3 25.41 -13.86 11.15
C ASN A 3 24.87 -14.65 9.95
N TYR A 4 24.76 -15.98 10.05
CA TYR A 4 24.26 -16.80 8.94
C TYR A 4 22.76 -16.59 8.71
N TYR A 5 21.98 -16.54 9.80
CA TYR A 5 20.53 -16.30 9.71
C TYR A 5 20.22 -14.87 9.27
N GLU A 6 20.98 -13.88 9.74
CA GLU A 6 20.86 -12.49 9.31
C GLU A 6 21.18 -12.33 7.81
N GLU A 7 22.21 -13.04 7.32
CA GLU A 7 22.55 -13.04 5.90
C GLU A 7 21.46 -13.67 5.03
N ILE A 8 20.84 -14.77 5.48
CA ILE A 8 19.70 -15.37 4.78
C ILE A 8 18.49 -14.43 4.77
N ILE A 9 18.19 -13.78 5.90
CA ILE A 9 17.09 -12.83 6.00
C ILE A 9 17.30 -11.68 5.01
N LYS A 10 18.52 -11.13 4.94
CA LYS A 10 18.86 -10.05 4.03
C LYS A 10 18.77 -10.49 2.57
N LYS A 11 19.33 -11.65 2.22
CA LYS A 11 19.20 -12.22 0.87
C LYS A 11 17.75 -12.41 0.47
N LEU A 12 16.92 -12.96 1.36
CA LEU A 12 15.49 -13.11 1.13
C LEU A 12 14.80 -11.76 0.91
N GLU A 13 15.20 -10.71 1.63
CA GLU A 13 14.65 -9.35 1.41
C GLU A 13 15.00 -8.78 0.05
N ASP A 14 16.24 -8.98 -0.38
CA ASP A 14 16.70 -8.45 -1.66
C ASP A 14 16.05 -9.23 -2.82
N GLU A 15 15.96 -10.57 -2.73
CA GLU A 15 15.23 -11.40 -3.69
C GLU A 15 13.74 -11.03 -3.76
N ILE A 16 13.08 -10.79 -2.61
CA ILE A 16 11.68 -10.35 -2.59
C ILE A 16 11.50 -8.99 -3.28
N LYS A 17 12.44 -8.05 -3.11
CA LYS A 17 12.38 -6.74 -3.79
C LYS A 17 12.53 -6.90 -5.29
N GLU A 18 13.47 -7.73 -5.75
CA GLU A 18 13.67 -8.00 -7.17
C GLU A 18 12.39 -8.56 -7.82
N VAL A 19 11.81 -9.61 -7.24
CA VAL A 19 10.57 -10.21 -7.76
C VAL A 19 9.40 -9.21 -7.72
N SER A 20 9.34 -8.35 -6.70
CA SER A 20 8.31 -7.31 -6.60
C SER A 20 8.43 -6.24 -7.69
N LEU A 21 9.64 -5.97 -8.20
CA LEU A 21 9.86 -5.05 -9.31
C LEU A 21 9.48 -5.67 -10.67
N GLU A 22 9.66 -6.98 -10.83
CA GLU A 22 9.41 -7.68 -12.09
C GLU A 22 7.92 -7.98 -12.32
N LEU A 23 7.17 -8.31 -11.27
CA LEU A 23 5.78 -8.82 -11.37
C LEU A 23 4.74 -7.86 -10.77
N ASP A 24 5.04 -6.55 -10.75
CA ASP A 24 4.22 -5.53 -10.09
C ASP A 24 2.71 -5.68 -10.40
N GLY A 25 1.90 -5.79 -9.34
CA GLY A 25 0.45 -5.91 -9.41
C GLY A 25 -0.13 -7.28 -9.78
N SER A 26 0.69 -8.32 -10.02
CA SER A 26 0.18 -9.67 -10.33
C SER A 26 -0.02 -10.53 -9.08
N ILE A 27 -1.11 -11.29 -9.02
CA ILE A 27 -1.33 -12.30 -7.95
C ILE A 27 -0.23 -13.37 -7.96
N ALA A 28 0.34 -13.66 -9.13
CA ALA A 28 1.44 -14.62 -9.30
C ALA A 28 2.71 -14.20 -8.53
N LEU A 29 2.89 -12.91 -8.27
CA LEU A 29 3.98 -12.39 -7.42
C LEU A 29 4.00 -13.07 -6.06
N TYR A 30 2.82 -13.19 -5.43
CA TYR A 30 2.71 -13.74 -4.09
C TYR A 30 3.00 -15.24 -4.06
N GLU A 31 2.65 -15.98 -5.11
CA GLU A 31 2.93 -17.41 -5.23
C GLU A 31 4.44 -17.66 -5.29
N VAL A 32 5.14 -16.94 -6.17
CA VAL A 32 6.61 -17.04 -6.30
C VAL A 32 7.31 -16.67 -4.99
N ILE A 33 6.88 -15.60 -4.32
CA ILE A 33 7.44 -15.20 -3.03
C ILE A 33 7.19 -16.25 -1.95
N ILE A 34 6.01 -16.86 -1.90
CA ILE A 34 5.69 -17.92 -0.93
C ILE A 34 6.61 -19.12 -1.15
N GLU A 35 6.80 -19.56 -2.38
CA GLU A 35 7.71 -20.66 -2.72
C GLU A 35 9.15 -20.37 -2.31
N LEU A 36 9.62 -19.15 -2.57
CA LEU A 36 10.95 -18.70 -2.17
C LEU A 36 11.14 -18.76 -0.65
N ILE A 37 10.16 -18.25 0.12
CA ILE A 37 10.21 -18.27 1.59
C ILE A 37 10.21 -19.72 2.11
N LEU A 38 9.43 -20.61 1.50
CA LEU A 38 9.40 -22.03 1.89
C LEU A 38 10.74 -22.73 1.64
N SER A 39 11.40 -22.41 0.52
CA SER A 39 12.75 -22.91 0.22
C SER A 39 13.75 -22.46 1.29
N ARG A 40 13.80 -21.16 1.60
CA ARG A 40 14.70 -20.60 2.64
C ARG A 40 14.41 -21.16 4.03
N LEU A 41 13.13 -21.36 4.38
CA LEU A 41 12.76 -21.99 5.66
C LEU A 41 13.25 -23.44 5.75
N SER A 42 13.27 -24.17 4.63
CA SER A 42 13.77 -25.55 4.59
C SER A 42 15.29 -25.59 4.78
N GLU A 43 16.03 -24.71 4.11
CA GLU A 43 17.49 -24.55 4.30
C GLU A 43 17.85 -24.24 5.76
N ILE A 44 17.13 -23.28 6.36
CA ILE A 44 17.32 -22.91 7.78
C ILE A 44 17.03 -24.10 8.69
N LYS A 45 15.95 -24.84 8.42
CA LYS A 45 15.58 -26.01 9.21
C LYS A 45 16.67 -27.07 9.17
N GLU A 46 17.21 -27.39 8.00
CA GLU A 46 18.30 -28.37 7.84
C GLU A 46 19.56 -27.91 8.57
N TYR A 47 19.93 -26.64 8.43
CA TYR A 47 21.09 -26.06 9.10
C TYR A 47 20.95 -26.10 10.63
N THR A 48 19.79 -25.72 11.17
CA THR A 48 19.51 -25.74 12.62
C THR A 48 19.52 -27.18 13.17
N LEU A 49 18.98 -28.16 12.43
CA LEU A 49 18.98 -29.56 12.87
C LEU A 49 20.38 -30.18 12.85
N LYS A 50 21.26 -29.75 11.92
CA LYS A 50 22.62 -30.27 11.79
C LYS A 50 23.59 -29.68 12.82
N ASN A 51 23.51 -28.37 13.06
CA ASN A 51 24.47 -27.67 13.91
C ASN A 51 24.01 -27.55 15.37
N GLY A 52 22.70 -27.64 15.63
CA GLY A 52 22.15 -27.41 16.98
C GLY A 52 22.32 -25.96 17.43
N PHE A 53 22.28 -25.76 18.75
CA PHE A 53 22.55 -24.46 19.39
C PHE A 53 23.62 -24.66 20.47
N ASP A 54 24.55 -23.72 20.57
CA ASP A 54 25.65 -23.78 21.53
C ASP A 54 25.19 -23.39 22.94
N SER A 55 24.07 -22.65 23.05
CA SER A 55 23.49 -22.23 24.32
C SER A 55 21.97 -22.07 24.28
N ILE A 56 21.34 -22.14 25.45
CA ILE A 56 19.90 -21.85 25.62
C ILE A 56 19.57 -20.43 25.15
N ASN A 57 20.45 -19.46 25.40
CA ASN A 57 20.25 -18.07 24.96
C ASN A 57 20.26 -17.94 23.43
N GLU A 58 21.09 -18.73 22.75
CA GLU A 58 21.12 -18.77 21.29
C GLU A 58 19.83 -19.41 20.73
N GLU A 59 19.35 -20.48 21.35
CA GLU A 59 18.07 -21.10 21.00
C GLU A 59 16.90 -20.11 21.18
N ILE A 60 16.85 -19.41 22.32
CA ILE A 60 15.85 -18.36 22.58
C ILE A 60 15.94 -17.26 21.53
N HIS A 61 17.16 -16.77 21.23
CA HIS A 61 17.35 -15.71 20.26
C HIS A 61 16.84 -16.10 18.87
N PHE A 62 17.13 -17.33 18.44
CA PHE A 62 16.64 -17.87 17.18
C PHE A 62 15.11 -17.94 17.13
N PHE A 63 14.47 -18.53 18.14
CA PHE A 63 13.02 -18.73 18.17
C PHE A 63 12.21 -17.46 18.51
N LYS A 64 12.83 -16.45 19.12
CA LYS A 64 12.19 -15.18 19.48
C LYS A 64 12.36 -14.09 18.43
N TYR A 65 13.51 -14.02 17.75
CA TYR A 65 13.84 -12.89 16.86
C TYR A 65 14.13 -13.30 15.41
N GLN A 66 14.83 -14.41 15.16
CA GLN A 66 15.28 -14.73 13.80
C GLN A 66 14.23 -15.51 13.00
N LYS A 67 13.82 -16.69 13.51
CA LYS A 67 12.79 -17.52 12.85
C LYS A 67 11.46 -16.77 12.71
N PRO A 68 10.96 -16.04 13.73
CA PRO A 68 9.69 -15.32 13.61
C PRO A 68 9.65 -14.31 12.47
N VAL A 69 10.76 -13.64 12.15
CA VAL A 69 10.80 -12.65 11.04
C VAL A 69 10.52 -13.31 9.68
N ILE A 70 11.08 -14.50 9.45
CA ILE A 70 10.90 -15.22 8.17
C ILE A 70 9.49 -15.82 8.10
N VAL A 71 9.05 -16.46 9.17
CA VAL A 71 7.69 -17.04 9.23
C VAL A 71 6.63 -15.94 9.16
N ALA A 72 6.90 -14.74 9.71
CA ALA A 72 6.00 -13.60 9.60
C ALA A 72 5.78 -13.19 8.15
N LYS A 73 6.84 -13.19 7.32
CA LYS A 73 6.72 -12.93 5.87
C LYS A 73 5.86 -13.98 5.19
N LEU A 74 6.04 -15.26 5.51
CA LEU A 74 5.19 -16.33 4.96
C LEU A 74 3.71 -16.09 5.31
N ILE A 75 3.42 -15.77 6.57
CA ILE A 75 2.06 -15.47 7.03
C ILE A 75 1.51 -14.24 6.32
N TYR A 76 2.31 -13.18 6.18
CA TYR A 76 1.96 -11.94 5.50
C TYR A 76 1.57 -12.21 4.03
N TYR A 77 2.48 -12.78 3.24
CA TYR A 77 2.22 -12.98 1.80
C TYR A 77 1.07 -13.96 1.54
N ASN A 78 0.94 -15.02 2.34
CA ASN A 78 -0.21 -15.91 2.25
C ASN A 78 -1.53 -15.21 2.65
N ALA A 79 -1.50 -14.27 3.60
CA ALA A 79 -2.66 -13.47 3.93
C ALA A 79 -3.02 -12.50 2.80
N ILE A 80 -2.04 -11.79 2.24
CA ILE A 80 -2.27 -10.85 1.12
C ILE A 80 -2.81 -11.60 -0.10
N TYR A 81 -2.24 -12.76 -0.45
CA TYR A 81 -2.78 -13.62 -1.51
C TYR A 81 -4.27 -13.94 -1.29
N LYS A 82 -4.65 -14.34 -0.07
CA LYS A 82 -6.06 -14.62 0.28
C LYS A 82 -6.95 -13.38 0.25
N ILE A 83 -6.41 -12.21 0.57
CA ILE A 83 -7.13 -10.93 0.57
C ILE A 83 -7.38 -10.49 -0.87
N GLU A 84 -6.36 -10.51 -1.71
CA GLU A 84 -6.44 -10.08 -3.12
C GLU A 84 -7.30 -11.04 -3.96
N THR A 85 -7.19 -12.36 -3.76
CA THR A 85 -8.03 -13.35 -4.46
C THR A 85 -9.51 -13.28 -4.08
N LYS A 86 -9.86 -12.78 -2.89
CA LYS A 86 -11.24 -12.64 -2.41
C LYS A 86 -11.77 -11.21 -2.52
N LYS A 87 -10.97 -10.29 -3.05
CA LYS A 87 -11.29 -8.87 -3.15
C LYS A 87 -12.49 -8.68 -4.10
N PRO A 88 -13.59 -8.04 -3.64
CA PRO A 88 -14.69 -7.69 -4.52
C PRO A 88 -14.29 -6.59 -5.52
N ASN A 89 -15.08 -6.40 -6.58
CA ASN A 89 -14.82 -5.33 -7.57
C ASN A 89 -15.44 -3.97 -7.19
N ASP A 90 -16.49 -3.94 -6.37
CA ASP A 90 -17.20 -2.71 -5.99
C ASP A 90 -16.50 -1.99 -4.83
N ILE A 91 -16.33 -0.66 -4.93
CA ILE A 91 -15.62 0.18 -3.95
C ILE A 91 -16.23 0.06 -2.55
N LYS A 92 -17.57 0.08 -2.44
CA LYS A 92 -18.26 -0.04 -1.14
C LYS A 92 -18.08 -1.45 -0.56
N ALA A 93 -18.16 -2.48 -1.40
CA ALA A 93 -17.90 -3.85 -1.01
C ALA A 93 -16.44 -4.08 -0.57
N ILE A 94 -15.45 -3.50 -1.27
CA ILE A 94 -14.03 -3.56 -0.91
C ILE A 94 -13.82 -2.89 0.46
N ARG A 95 -14.36 -1.69 0.68
CA ARG A 95 -14.28 -0.99 1.97
C ARG A 95 -14.84 -1.86 3.11
N LYS A 96 -16.00 -2.49 2.91
CA LYS A 96 -16.60 -3.38 3.89
C LYS A 96 -15.74 -4.62 4.14
N TYR A 97 -15.15 -5.18 3.09
CA TYR A 97 -14.28 -6.36 3.17
C TYR A 97 -13.00 -6.07 3.96
N ILE A 98 -12.28 -5.01 3.62
CA ILE A 98 -11.05 -4.56 4.32
C ILE A 98 -11.34 -4.31 5.80
N ASN A 99 -12.42 -3.60 6.13
CA ASN A 99 -12.85 -3.40 7.53
C ASN A 99 -13.23 -4.71 8.23
N GLY A 100 -13.66 -5.74 7.48
CA GLY A 100 -13.85 -7.09 7.98
C GLY A 100 -12.55 -7.75 8.39
N GLU A 101 -11.52 -7.67 7.54
CA GLU A 101 -10.19 -8.23 7.84
C GLU A 101 -9.50 -7.50 9.00
N LEU A 102 -9.57 -6.17 9.06
CA LEU A 102 -9.07 -5.39 10.20
C LEU A 102 -9.73 -5.80 11.52
N ARG A 103 -11.03 -6.10 11.51
CA ARG A 103 -11.72 -6.62 12.70
C ARG A 103 -11.22 -7.99 13.14
N LYS A 104 -10.81 -8.87 12.21
CA LYS A 104 -10.20 -10.15 12.55
C LYS A 104 -8.85 -9.96 13.23
N LEU A 105 -8.02 -9.04 12.71
CA LEU A 105 -6.74 -8.69 13.33
C LEU A 105 -6.97 -8.16 14.76
N LYS A 106 -7.93 -7.25 14.94
CA LYS A 106 -8.30 -6.72 16.26
C LYS A 106 -8.73 -7.81 17.24
N ARG A 107 -9.57 -8.76 16.81
CA ARG A 107 -9.97 -9.91 17.66
C ARG A 107 -8.78 -10.77 18.08
N TYR A 108 -7.85 -11.02 17.15
CA TYR A 108 -6.64 -11.79 17.47
C TYR A 108 -5.74 -11.05 18.47
N PHE A 109 -5.63 -9.73 18.33
CA PHE A 109 -4.91 -8.87 19.29
C PHE A 109 -5.55 -8.94 20.68
N GLU A 110 -6.87 -8.78 20.76
CA GLU A 110 -7.62 -8.85 22.02
C GLU A 110 -7.51 -10.22 22.69
N SER A 111 -7.58 -11.31 21.92
CA SER A 111 -7.46 -12.67 22.46
C SER A 111 -6.04 -13.02 22.93
N ASN A 112 -5.01 -12.32 22.44
CA ASN A 112 -3.60 -12.58 22.77
C ASN A 112 -2.94 -11.40 23.50
N LEU A 113 -3.74 -10.54 24.14
CA LEU A 113 -3.28 -9.26 24.69
C LEU A 113 -2.09 -9.39 25.66
N GLU A 114 -2.07 -10.43 26.50
CA GLU A 114 -0.98 -10.67 27.46
C GLU A 114 0.34 -10.96 26.76
N PHE A 115 0.31 -11.81 25.73
CA PHE A 115 1.50 -12.13 24.94
C PHE A 115 1.96 -10.93 24.11
N TYR A 116 1.02 -10.14 23.57
CA TYR A 116 1.35 -8.87 22.91
C TYR A 116 2.07 -7.89 23.84
N LYS A 117 1.59 -7.72 25.08
CA LYS A 117 2.25 -6.89 26.10
C LYS A 117 3.66 -7.39 26.39
N TYR A 118 3.82 -8.68 26.64
CA TYR A 118 5.12 -9.29 26.89
C TYR A 118 6.09 -9.09 25.71
N TYR A 119 5.64 -9.35 24.47
CA TYR A 119 6.47 -9.23 23.28
C TYR A 119 6.87 -7.78 23.00
N ARG A 120 5.93 -6.83 23.07
CA ARG A 120 6.18 -5.40 22.80
C ARG A 120 7.00 -4.71 23.89
N THR A 121 6.96 -5.18 25.13
CA THR A 121 7.81 -4.65 26.22
C THR A 121 9.24 -5.19 26.20
N GLY A 122 9.54 -6.15 25.32
CA GLY A 122 10.87 -6.77 25.25
C GLY A 122 11.22 -7.57 26.51
N SER A 123 10.23 -7.98 27.32
CA SER A 123 10.47 -8.72 28.55
C SER A 123 11.12 -10.07 28.26
N SER A 124 12.02 -10.49 29.14
CA SER A 124 12.77 -11.75 29.04
C SER A 124 12.39 -12.79 30.12
N PHE A 125 11.50 -12.43 31.05
CA PHE A 125 11.25 -13.17 32.29
C PHE A 125 10.78 -14.62 32.08
N VAL A 126 10.10 -14.89 30.97
CA VAL A 126 9.54 -16.21 30.63
C VAL A 126 10.12 -16.80 29.36
N ASP A 127 11.21 -16.25 28.82
CA ASP A 127 11.81 -16.68 27.54
C ASP A 127 12.11 -18.17 27.51
N GLU A 128 12.67 -18.70 28.60
CA GLU A 128 13.02 -20.13 28.73
C GLU A 128 11.82 -21.08 28.62
N LYS A 129 10.61 -20.63 28.97
CA LYS A 129 9.37 -21.44 28.87
C LYS A 129 8.68 -21.29 27.52
N LEU A 130 8.94 -20.19 26.82
CA LEU A 130 8.25 -19.84 25.58
C LEU A 130 9.04 -20.23 24.33
N PHE A 131 10.37 -20.11 24.39
CA PHE A 131 11.26 -20.18 23.22
C PHE A 131 12.31 -21.29 23.29
N VAL A 132 12.24 -22.19 24.28
CA VAL A 132 13.08 -23.39 24.34
C VAL A 132 12.24 -24.61 23.95
N ARG A 133 12.78 -25.46 23.08
CA ARG A 133 12.11 -26.67 22.63
C ARG A 133 11.84 -27.63 23.80
N GLY A 134 10.70 -28.32 23.74
CA GLY A 134 10.30 -29.32 24.73
C GLY A 134 9.86 -28.79 26.10
N LYS A 135 10.11 -27.50 26.43
CA LYS A 135 9.72 -26.88 27.71
C LYS A 135 8.38 -26.14 27.65
N HIS A 136 7.32 -26.80 27.17
CA HIS A 136 5.99 -26.18 27.11
C HIS A 136 5.29 -26.22 28.47
N ASP A 137 4.56 -25.15 28.81
CA ASP A 137 3.74 -25.04 30.01
C ASP A 137 2.28 -24.79 29.60
N ILE A 138 1.39 -25.72 29.90
CA ILE A 138 -0.04 -25.66 29.54
C ILE A 138 -0.70 -24.42 30.15
N LYS A 139 -0.19 -23.94 31.29
CA LYS A 139 -0.71 -22.73 31.97
C LYS A 139 -0.42 -21.44 31.20
N LEU A 140 0.47 -21.48 30.19
CA LEU A 140 0.79 -20.34 29.32
C LEU A 140 -0.11 -20.27 28.07
N SER A 141 -1.28 -20.92 28.09
CA SER A 141 -2.29 -20.86 27.01
C SER A 141 -1.73 -21.24 25.64
N LEU A 142 -1.21 -22.47 25.54
CA LEU A 142 -0.63 -23.04 24.32
C LEU A 142 -1.66 -23.06 23.18
N ASP A 143 -1.23 -22.70 21.97
CA ASP A 143 -2.04 -22.89 20.76
C ASP A 143 -2.06 -24.38 20.41
N THR A 144 -3.23 -24.90 20.00
CA THR A 144 -3.36 -26.32 19.62
C THR A 144 -2.46 -26.71 18.45
N VAL A 145 -2.11 -25.73 17.60
CA VAL A 145 -1.15 -25.86 16.50
C VAL A 145 0.19 -26.43 16.97
N TYR A 146 0.63 -26.14 18.19
CA TYR A 146 1.89 -26.66 18.71
C TYR A 146 1.96 -28.19 18.66
N PHE A 147 0.86 -28.89 18.97
CA PHE A 147 0.83 -30.35 19.03
C PHE A 147 0.93 -31.03 17.66
N GLU A 148 0.60 -30.30 16.58
CA GLU A 148 0.66 -30.80 15.20
C GLU A 148 1.98 -30.44 14.50
N THR A 149 2.82 -29.59 15.10
CA THR A 149 4.07 -29.10 14.49
C THR A 149 5.29 -29.95 14.81
N ASP A 150 6.33 -29.85 13.97
CA ASP A 150 7.62 -30.51 14.22
C ASP A 150 8.33 -29.86 15.42
N HIS A 151 8.24 -30.50 16.60
CA HIS A 151 8.85 -30.05 17.85
C HIS A 151 10.38 -29.96 17.81
N ARG A 152 11.04 -30.56 16.81
CA ARG A 152 12.50 -30.43 16.63
C ARG A 152 12.89 -29.05 16.13
N PHE A 153 11.97 -28.36 15.47
CA PHE A 153 12.18 -27.04 14.87
C PHE A 153 11.12 -26.02 15.29
N SER A 154 10.27 -26.29 16.28
CA SER A 154 9.21 -25.36 16.70
C SER A 154 9.10 -25.31 18.22
N THR A 155 8.71 -24.15 18.74
CA THR A 155 8.49 -23.93 20.16
C THR A 155 7.01 -23.64 20.42
N SER A 156 6.66 -23.39 21.68
CA SER A 156 5.26 -23.11 22.03
C SER A 156 4.77 -21.76 21.50
N HIS A 157 5.66 -20.77 21.35
CA HIS A 157 5.31 -19.37 21.09
C HIS A 157 6.05 -18.71 19.92
N ASP A 158 6.93 -19.43 19.21
CA ASP A 158 7.59 -18.90 18.00
C ASP A 158 6.59 -18.51 16.90
N TYR A 159 5.58 -19.35 16.66
CA TYR A 159 4.52 -19.05 15.69
C TYR A 159 3.68 -17.86 16.14
N LYS A 160 3.37 -17.73 17.44
CA LYS A 160 2.65 -16.57 17.97
C LYS A 160 3.47 -15.29 17.79
N ALA A 161 4.78 -15.31 18.03
CA ALA A 161 5.66 -14.18 17.76
C ALA A 161 5.66 -13.80 16.27
N ALA A 162 5.79 -14.79 15.38
CA ALA A 162 5.70 -14.56 13.94
C ALA A 162 4.35 -13.97 13.52
N LYS A 163 3.26 -14.44 14.14
CA LYS A 163 1.90 -13.97 13.88
C LYS A 163 1.69 -12.52 14.32
N ILE A 164 2.28 -12.09 15.43
CA ILE A 164 2.29 -10.69 15.85
C ILE A 164 2.91 -9.81 14.77
N ILE A 165 4.14 -10.12 14.36
CA ILE A 165 4.88 -9.36 13.35
C ILE A 165 4.09 -9.32 12.04
N ALA A 166 3.56 -10.46 11.60
CA ALA A 166 2.77 -10.53 10.37
C ALA A 166 1.49 -9.71 10.45
N ASN A 167 0.76 -9.75 11.57
CA ASN A 167 -0.47 -8.99 11.74
C ASN A 167 -0.21 -7.48 11.71
N ASP A 168 0.88 -7.01 12.30
CA ASP A 168 1.28 -5.60 12.26
C ASP A 168 1.55 -5.17 10.79
N LEU A 169 2.23 -6.00 10.00
CA LEU A 169 2.45 -5.74 8.56
C LEU A 169 1.16 -5.76 7.74
N ILE A 170 0.27 -6.74 7.99
CA ILE A 170 -1.02 -6.84 7.28
C ILE A 170 -1.89 -5.63 7.62
N GLN A 171 -1.87 -5.15 8.86
CA GLN A 171 -2.62 -3.96 9.26
C GLN A 171 -2.18 -2.74 8.46
N VAL A 172 -0.87 -2.49 8.35
CA VAL A 172 -0.33 -1.37 7.55
C VAL A 172 -0.78 -1.47 6.10
N TYR A 173 -0.70 -2.66 5.50
CA TYR A 173 -1.16 -2.90 4.13
C TYR A 173 -2.66 -2.59 3.96
N LEU A 174 -3.51 -3.08 4.86
CA LEU A 174 -4.96 -2.87 4.80
C LEU A 174 -5.34 -1.38 5.00
N GLU A 175 -4.63 -0.68 5.87
CA GLU A 175 -4.82 0.76 6.11
C GLU A 175 -4.42 1.60 4.88
N ASP A 176 -3.30 1.26 4.23
CA ASP A 176 -2.87 1.90 2.98
C ASP A 176 -3.90 1.68 1.85
N GLN A 177 -4.39 0.45 1.67
CA GLN A 177 -5.46 0.15 0.71
C GLN A 177 -6.72 0.98 1.00
N LEU A 178 -7.10 1.12 2.27
CA LEU A 178 -8.27 1.93 2.66
C LEU A 178 -8.05 3.42 2.36
N HIS A 179 -6.85 3.95 2.62
CA HIS A 179 -6.48 5.32 2.33
C HIS A 179 -6.56 5.62 0.82
N ASN A 180 -6.00 4.74 0.00
CA ASN A 180 -6.04 4.83 -1.46
C ASN A 180 -7.47 4.79 -2.01
N ILE A 181 -8.35 3.99 -1.40
CA ILE A 181 -9.78 3.97 -1.74
C ILE A 181 -10.45 5.30 -1.38
N ILE A 182 -10.19 5.87 -0.21
CA ILE A 182 -10.78 7.15 0.22
C ILE A 182 -10.34 8.30 -0.69
N TYR A 183 -9.08 8.31 -1.12
CA TYR A 183 -8.58 9.30 -2.08
C TYR A 183 -9.27 9.19 -3.44
N LYS A 184 -9.46 7.96 -3.96
CA LYS A 184 -10.23 7.73 -5.18
C LYS A 184 -11.70 8.11 -5.02
N ASP A 185 -12.33 7.77 -3.89
CA ASP A 185 -13.75 8.09 -3.59
C ASP A 185 -13.99 9.61 -3.51
N LYS A 186 -13.07 10.37 -2.90
CA LYS A 186 -13.17 11.85 -2.83
C LYS A 186 -13.04 12.55 -4.17
N SER A 187 -12.38 11.93 -5.16
CA SER A 187 -12.31 12.49 -6.52
C SER A 187 -13.61 12.33 -7.31
N ILE A 188 -14.54 11.49 -6.84
CA ILE A 188 -15.80 11.16 -7.55
C ILE A 188 -16.95 12.10 -7.14
N ASP A 189 -16.87 12.76 -5.98
CA ASP A 189 -17.97 13.59 -5.42
C ASP A 189 -17.83 15.11 -5.69
N LEU A 190 -16.86 15.56 -6.49
CA LEU A 190 -16.87 16.94 -6.96
C LEU A 190 -18.00 17.10 -8.00
N PRO A 191 -18.92 18.09 -7.85
CA PRO A 191 -19.93 18.34 -8.86
C PRO A 191 -19.23 18.57 -10.20
N THR A 192 -19.54 17.73 -11.18
CA THR A 192 -18.95 17.79 -12.50
C THR A 192 -19.38 19.07 -13.18
N LEU A 193 -18.41 19.92 -13.53
CA LEU A 193 -18.66 21.10 -14.33
C LEU A 193 -18.64 20.68 -15.80
N SER A 194 -19.73 20.92 -16.52
CA SER A 194 -19.76 20.73 -17.98
C SER A 194 -19.40 22.04 -18.67
N TRP A 195 -18.42 22.02 -19.56
CA TRP A 195 -18.13 23.20 -20.38
C TRP A 195 -19.24 23.40 -21.43
N THR A 196 -19.93 24.53 -21.36
CA THR A 196 -21.04 24.89 -22.25
C THR A 196 -20.64 25.89 -23.34
N GLY A 197 -19.41 26.40 -23.29
CA GLY A 197 -18.85 27.27 -24.34
C GLY A 197 -18.42 26.48 -25.59
N SER A 198 -17.98 27.20 -26.62
CA SER A 198 -17.41 26.55 -27.81
C SER A 198 -16.05 25.90 -27.52
N LYS A 199 -15.68 24.88 -28.29
CA LYS A 199 -14.32 24.28 -28.22
C LYS A 199 -13.24 25.34 -28.46
N ALA A 200 -13.46 26.23 -29.42
CA ALA A 200 -12.55 27.34 -29.70
C ALA A 200 -12.35 28.29 -28.51
N ALA A 201 -13.39 28.56 -27.72
CA ALA A 201 -13.28 29.36 -26.50
C ALA A 201 -12.46 28.66 -25.41
N LEU A 202 -12.62 27.34 -25.27
CA LEU A 202 -11.84 26.53 -24.33
C LEU A 202 -10.36 26.45 -24.76
N THR A 203 -10.11 26.24 -26.05
CA THR A 203 -8.76 26.29 -26.63
C THR A 203 -8.12 27.66 -26.41
N GLU A 204 -8.85 28.76 -26.61
CA GLU A 204 -8.36 30.12 -26.36
C GLU A 204 -7.95 30.31 -24.89
N LEU A 205 -8.78 29.85 -23.94
CA LEU A 205 -8.48 29.90 -22.52
C LEU A 205 -7.22 29.09 -22.15
N ILE A 206 -7.13 27.85 -22.65
CA ILE A 206 -5.99 26.96 -22.39
C ILE A 206 -4.69 27.59 -22.89
N TYR A 207 -4.67 28.13 -24.12
CA TYR A 207 -3.51 28.81 -24.66
C TYR A 207 -3.17 30.10 -23.89
N GLY A 208 -4.19 30.86 -23.44
CA GLY A 208 -3.97 32.03 -22.60
C GLY A 208 -3.27 31.71 -21.28
N LEU A 209 -3.74 30.66 -20.58
CA LEU A 209 -3.14 30.20 -19.33
C LEU A 209 -1.73 29.65 -19.53
N HIS A 210 -1.52 28.86 -20.60
CA HIS A 210 -0.20 28.36 -20.96
C HIS A 210 0.77 29.49 -21.29
N SER A 211 0.36 30.50 -22.06
CA SER A 211 1.18 31.66 -22.40
C SER A 211 1.53 32.53 -21.19
N GLN A 212 0.67 32.57 -20.16
CA GLN A 212 0.96 33.23 -18.88
C GLN A 212 1.84 32.38 -17.96
N ALA A 213 2.19 31.14 -18.35
CA ALA A 213 3.09 30.26 -17.60
C ALA A 213 2.67 30.01 -16.13
N VAL A 214 1.37 30.07 -15.85
CA VAL A 214 0.83 30.03 -14.47
C VAL A 214 0.92 28.64 -13.82
N PHE A 215 1.07 27.58 -14.61
CA PHE A 215 1.11 26.20 -14.11
C PHE A 215 2.55 25.73 -13.87
N ASN A 216 2.80 25.17 -12.68
CA ASN A 216 4.08 24.55 -12.28
C ASN A 216 5.30 25.43 -12.58
N ASN A 217 5.23 26.72 -12.22
CA ASN A 217 6.30 27.70 -12.47
C ASN A 217 6.71 27.79 -13.96
N GLY A 218 5.76 27.63 -14.87
CA GLY A 218 5.98 27.70 -16.31
C GLY A 218 6.51 26.42 -16.97
N ASN A 219 6.69 25.33 -16.22
CA ASN A 219 7.29 24.08 -16.74
C ASN A 219 6.24 23.05 -17.22
N THR A 220 5.04 23.50 -17.60
CA THR A 220 3.96 22.58 -18.00
C THR A 220 3.74 22.63 -19.50
N ASP A 221 3.79 21.46 -20.14
CA ASP A 221 3.49 21.33 -21.57
C ASP A 221 1.98 21.52 -21.88
N ILE A 222 1.69 22.10 -23.04
CA ILE A 222 0.33 22.41 -23.50
C ILE A 222 -0.55 21.15 -23.58
N ILE A 223 -0.02 19.99 -23.99
CA ILE A 223 -0.79 18.74 -24.11
C ILE A 223 -1.27 18.29 -22.73
N THR A 224 -0.46 18.51 -21.70
CA THR A 224 -0.81 18.17 -20.32
C THR A 224 -1.97 19.03 -19.83
N ILE A 225 -1.94 20.32 -20.14
CA ILE A 225 -3.02 21.26 -19.80
C ILE A 225 -4.29 20.89 -20.58
N VAL A 226 -4.21 20.61 -21.88
CA VAL A 226 -5.34 20.19 -22.71
C VAL A 226 -6.05 18.97 -22.11
N ARG A 227 -5.30 17.89 -21.84
CA ARG A 227 -5.86 16.66 -21.24
C ARG A 227 -6.53 16.90 -19.90
N PHE A 228 -5.96 17.79 -19.08
CA PHE A 228 -6.56 18.17 -17.81
C PHE A 228 -7.94 18.82 -18.01
N PHE A 229 -8.06 19.76 -18.94
CA PHE A 229 -9.32 20.44 -19.23
C PHE A 229 -10.35 19.50 -19.89
N GLU A 230 -9.94 18.65 -20.82
CA GLU A 230 -10.82 17.65 -21.45
C GLU A 230 -11.44 16.71 -20.41
N ASN A 231 -10.60 16.19 -19.49
CA ASN A 231 -11.06 15.33 -18.40
C ASN A 231 -11.94 16.08 -17.38
N SER A 232 -11.57 17.31 -17.03
CA SER A 232 -12.29 18.10 -16.02
C SER A 232 -13.68 18.52 -16.48
N PHE A 233 -13.84 18.81 -17.77
CA PHE A 233 -15.09 19.29 -18.36
C PHE A 233 -15.87 18.25 -19.16
N ASN A 234 -15.31 17.04 -19.30
CA ASN A 234 -15.84 15.96 -20.13
C ASN A 234 -16.11 16.42 -21.58
N VAL A 235 -15.13 17.10 -22.19
CA VAL A 235 -15.17 17.61 -23.57
C VAL A 235 -13.96 17.09 -24.33
N ASP A 236 -14.17 16.70 -25.59
CA ASP A 236 -13.10 16.40 -26.54
C ASP A 236 -12.77 17.64 -27.38
N LEU A 237 -11.54 18.15 -27.29
CA LEU A 237 -11.08 19.32 -28.04
C LEU A 237 -10.62 18.97 -29.46
N GLY A 238 -10.39 17.69 -29.76
CA GLY A 238 -9.91 17.23 -31.06
C GLY A 238 -8.59 17.89 -31.46
N ASP A 239 -8.50 18.39 -32.69
CA ASP A 239 -7.32 19.10 -33.19
C ASP A 239 -7.27 20.55 -32.65
N PHE A 240 -6.86 20.66 -31.39
CA PHE A 240 -6.72 21.94 -30.70
C PHE A 240 -5.61 22.82 -31.30
N TYR A 241 -4.59 22.23 -31.95
CA TYR A 241 -3.56 22.99 -32.66
C TYR A 241 -4.14 23.68 -33.89
N HIS A 242 -4.94 22.98 -34.69
CA HIS A 242 -5.63 23.58 -35.84
C HIS A 242 -6.59 24.68 -35.38
N THR A 243 -7.39 24.40 -34.35
CA THR A 243 -8.29 25.38 -33.76
C THR A 243 -7.55 26.65 -33.32
N PHE A 244 -6.38 26.52 -32.71
CA PHE A 244 -5.55 27.67 -32.34
C PHE A 244 -4.99 28.44 -33.54
N LEU A 245 -4.63 27.76 -34.63
CA LEU A 245 -4.22 28.42 -35.86
C LEU A 245 -5.37 29.27 -36.46
N GLU A 246 -6.60 28.76 -36.40
CA GLU A 246 -7.79 29.53 -36.81
C GLU A 246 -8.01 30.77 -35.93
N LEU A 247 -7.85 30.63 -34.60
CA LEU A 247 -7.89 31.77 -33.66
C LEU A 247 -6.86 32.83 -34.02
N LYS A 248 -5.62 32.41 -34.30
CA LYS A 248 -4.51 33.28 -34.69
C LYS A 248 -4.76 33.99 -36.03
N ALA A 249 -5.45 33.35 -36.97
CA ALA A 249 -5.74 33.90 -38.29
C ALA A 249 -6.82 34.98 -38.31
N ARG A 250 -7.55 35.20 -37.21
CA ARG A 250 -8.58 36.25 -37.11
C ARG A 250 -7.96 37.64 -37.29
N LYS A 251 -8.57 38.46 -38.17
CA LYS A 251 -8.16 39.85 -38.45
C LYS A 251 -8.62 40.83 -37.37
N LEU A 252 -9.76 40.55 -36.74
CA LEU A 252 -10.36 41.33 -35.64
C LEU A 252 -10.62 40.39 -34.46
N ASN A 253 -10.30 40.84 -33.25
CA ASN A 253 -10.55 40.16 -31.96
C ASN A 253 -10.06 38.70 -31.92
N ARG A 254 -8.73 38.53 -31.89
CA ARG A 254 -8.05 37.23 -31.77
C ARG A 254 -8.35 36.53 -30.44
N THR A 255 -8.60 37.30 -29.39
CA THR A 255 -8.85 36.86 -28.00
C THR A 255 -10.29 37.13 -27.56
N LYS A 256 -11.25 36.85 -28.45
CA LYS A 256 -12.67 37.19 -28.25
C LYS A 256 -13.24 36.62 -26.94
N PHE A 257 -12.89 35.39 -26.58
CA PHE A 257 -13.40 34.79 -25.35
C PHE A 257 -12.76 35.40 -24.11
N LEU A 258 -11.44 35.59 -24.11
CA LEU A 258 -10.72 36.19 -22.98
C LEU A 258 -11.11 37.66 -22.74
N ASP A 259 -11.35 38.43 -23.81
CA ASP A 259 -11.86 39.80 -23.69
C ASP A 259 -13.25 39.81 -23.04
N SER A 260 -14.16 38.95 -23.52
CA SER A 260 -15.49 38.79 -22.91
C SER A 260 -15.44 38.29 -21.48
N LEU A 261 -14.47 37.43 -21.14
CA LEU A 261 -14.27 36.91 -19.78
C LEU A 261 -13.81 38.01 -18.83
N ARG A 262 -12.85 38.84 -19.27
CA ARG A 262 -12.38 40.02 -18.54
C ARG A 262 -13.53 40.99 -18.29
N ASP A 263 -14.26 41.37 -19.34
CA ASP A 263 -15.32 42.38 -19.25
C ASP A 263 -16.44 41.91 -18.33
N ALA A 264 -16.81 40.62 -18.38
CA ALA A 264 -17.78 40.02 -17.46
C ALA A 264 -17.30 40.05 -15.99
N LEU A 265 -16.01 39.84 -15.74
CA LEU A 265 -15.44 39.90 -14.39
C LEU A 265 -15.44 41.33 -13.85
N ILE A 266 -15.02 42.31 -14.66
CA ILE A 266 -15.00 43.73 -14.28
C ILE A 266 -16.41 44.20 -13.94
N LYS A 267 -17.38 43.92 -14.81
CA LYS A 267 -18.78 44.29 -14.56
C LYS A 267 -19.30 43.74 -13.23
N LYS A 268 -18.95 42.48 -12.91
CA LYS A 268 -19.36 41.85 -11.65
C LYS A 268 -18.72 42.52 -10.43
N MET A 269 -17.50 43.05 -10.55
CA MET A 269 -16.85 43.82 -9.47
C MET A 269 -17.54 45.18 -9.29
N GLU A 270 -17.81 45.89 -10.38
CA GLU A 270 -18.53 47.17 -10.35
C GLU A 270 -19.92 47.05 -9.71
N GLU A 271 -20.67 45.99 -10.07
CA GLU A 271 -21.99 45.69 -9.47
C GLU A 271 -21.93 45.43 -7.95
N GLN A 272 -20.77 45.02 -7.42
CA GLN A 272 -20.58 44.78 -5.98
C GLN A 272 -20.12 46.02 -5.22
N ASP A 273 -19.39 46.92 -5.88
CA ASP A 273 -18.93 48.18 -5.29
C ASP A 273 -20.04 49.25 -5.25
N GLU A 274 -21.10 49.10 -6.05
CA GLU A 274 -22.30 49.96 -6.03
C GLU A 274 -23.33 49.57 -4.93
N ILE A 275 -23.09 48.51 -4.16
CA ILE A 275 -23.93 48.03 -3.04
C ILE A 275 -23.32 48.43 -1.69
#